data_AF-A0A495XBR5-F1
#
_entry.id   AF-A0A495XBR5-F1
#
_cell.length_a   1.000
_cell.length_b   1.000
_cell.length_c   1.000
_cell.angle_alpha   90.00
_cell.angle_beta   90.00
_cell.angle_gamma   90.00
#
_symmetry.space_group_name_H-M   'P 1'
#
loop_
_entity.id
_entity.type
_entity.pdbx_description
1 polymer ?
#
loop_
_entity_poly.entity_id
_entity_poly.type
_entity_poly.pdbx_seq_one_letter_code
_entity_poly.pdbx_strand_id
1 'polypeptide(L)'
;MARSILAVAMLVGFFVLVLGLTVGLGAVAVIAMTTGHFGVGAIKVAVIAGGIALAVAGAVYKALKQRAEPEGVPLTRAEQPELWRVVDELAVIAGTRAPDDIRLVPEVNAAVWEKAGLLGLRPGPRYLMIGLPLLAGLTVGELRSVLAHELGHYGGGHTKLSALTYRAKNALAHTVDNLGDTMLQRPLAAYARLYARVAASVNRRQELDADAASVAAAGRATAQSALRKILSLDAAWDAYHEDYVSLAPAAERTPQVLAGFRSFLGDPRRSAELVRVADKLLDEQPASVFDSHPPIRERIAVMEALPSPDVPTAEAPAWSLVTGLSELERGMIRDDLGPVADWPEIVQRAGAAHVAHFAGLLVEAGKQSGFAPAGTLDELLTGLEQGRLGVLAPHVLSDSVPPQERDRALVEVVTQLLGAVLLDELVRSGRASFRLDWGGPWRVVLADGTTVDAPEVVAPAVQDPTNVSQVRERVSALCDRALTR
;
A
#
# COMPACT_ATOMS: atom_id res chain seq x y z
N MET A 1 -19.44 -30.72 10.79
CA MET A 1 -20.82 -30.38 10.39
C MET A 1 -21.55 -29.50 11.41
N ALA A 2 -21.71 -29.90 12.68
CA ALA A 2 -22.49 -29.13 13.67
C ALA A 2 -22.09 -27.65 13.80
N ARG A 3 -20.79 -27.33 13.81
CA ARG A 3 -20.29 -25.93 13.88
C ARG A 3 -20.49 -25.14 12.58
N SER A 4 -20.40 -25.78 11.42
CA SER A 4 -20.71 -25.16 10.12
C SER A 4 -22.21 -24.82 10.02
N ILE A 5 -23.07 -25.72 10.51
CA ILE A 5 -24.52 -25.48 10.62
C ILE A 5 -24.78 -24.34 11.61
N LEU A 6 -24.10 -24.31 12.76
CA LEU A 6 -24.23 -23.23 13.73
C LEU A 6 -23.78 -21.87 13.17
N ALA A 7 -22.67 -21.82 12.42
CA ALA A 7 -22.22 -20.58 11.78
C ALA A 7 -23.23 -20.08 10.73
N VAL A 8 -23.76 -20.97 9.89
CA VAL A 8 -24.84 -20.61 8.95
C VAL A 8 -26.12 -20.21 9.69
N ALA A 9 -26.49 -20.92 10.76
CA ALA A 9 -27.63 -20.57 11.60
C ALA A 9 -27.44 -19.23 12.31
N MET A 10 -26.22 -18.87 12.70
CA MET A 10 -25.90 -17.55 13.23
C MET A 10 -26.05 -16.48 12.16
N LEU A 11 -25.57 -16.70 10.94
CA LEU A 11 -25.72 -15.77 9.81
C LEU A 11 -27.20 -15.52 9.50
N VAL A 12 -27.98 -16.59 9.36
CA VAL A 12 -29.45 -16.51 9.18
C VAL A 12 -30.09 -15.84 10.40
N GLY A 13 -29.67 -16.23 11.60
CA GLY A 13 -30.13 -15.70 12.88
C GLY A 13 -29.89 -14.20 13.04
N PHE A 14 -28.82 -13.64 12.47
CA PHE A 14 -28.58 -12.20 12.44
C PHE A 14 -29.65 -11.47 11.64
N PHE A 15 -29.92 -11.92 10.42
CA PHE A 15 -30.98 -11.33 9.60
C PHE A 15 -32.36 -11.50 10.23
N VAL A 16 -32.64 -12.66 10.83
CA VAL A 16 -33.89 -12.92 11.56
C VAL A 16 -34.01 -12.04 12.81
N LEU A 17 -32.94 -11.86 13.59
CA LEU A 17 -32.91 -11.01 14.77
C LEU A 17 -33.15 -9.55 14.39
N VAL A 18 -32.46 -9.05 13.37
CA VAL A 18 -32.59 -7.68 12.89
C VAL A 18 -34.00 -7.43 12.34
N LEU A 19 -34.53 -8.36 11.55
CA LEU A 19 -35.90 -8.30 11.06
C LEU A 19 -36.91 -8.35 12.22
N GLY A 20 -36.70 -9.23 13.20
CA GLY A 20 -37.53 -9.38 14.38
C GLY A 20 -37.54 -8.14 15.27
N LEU A 21 -36.39 -7.51 15.50
CA LEU A 21 -36.28 -6.22 16.20
C LEU A 21 -37.01 -5.11 15.45
N THR A 22 -36.87 -5.08 14.13
CA THR A 22 -37.53 -4.09 13.26
C THR A 22 -39.04 -4.23 13.32
N VAL A 23 -39.56 -5.44 13.11
CA VAL A 23 -40.99 -5.75 13.15
C VAL A 23 -41.54 -5.57 14.57
N GLY A 24 -40.82 -6.01 15.59
CA GLY A 24 -41.21 -5.91 16.98
C GLY A 24 -41.31 -4.46 17.46
N LEU A 25 -40.31 -3.63 17.18
CA LEU A 25 -40.36 -2.20 17.49
C LEU A 25 -41.47 -1.47 16.71
N GLY A 26 -41.68 -1.85 15.45
CA GLY A 26 -42.82 -1.36 14.65
C GLY A 26 -44.17 -1.73 15.26
N ALA A 27 -44.33 -2.97 15.72
CA ALA A 27 -45.55 -3.43 16.38
C ALA A 27 -45.78 -2.70 17.71
N VAL A 28 -44.74 -2.49 18.52
CA VAL A 28 -44.82 -1.70 19.76
C VAL A 28 -45.25 -0.25 19.47
N ALA A 29 -44.70 0.36 18.42
CA ALA A 29 -45.10 1.69 17.99
C ALA A 29 -46.59 1.73 17.58
N VAL A 30 -47.05 0.76 16.77
CA VAL A 30 -48.47 0.66 16.37
C VAL A 30 -49.37 0.44 17.58
N ILE A 31 -49.03 -0.48 18.49
CA ILE A 31 -49.81 -0.75 19.71
C ILE A 31 -49.90 0.50 20.61
N ALA A 32 -48.79 1.23 20.77
CA ALA A 32 -48.77 2.48 21.53
C ALA A 32 -49.67 3.55 20.90
N MET A 33 -49.71 3.63 19.56
CA MET A 33 -50.62 4.51 18.82
C MET A 33 -52.09 4.07 18.95
N THR A 34 -52.39 2.77 18.92
CA THR A 34 -53.77 2.27 18.99
C THR A 34 -54.37 2.24 20.40
N THR A 35 -53.53 2.20 21.45
CA THR A 35 -53.98 2.14 22.86
C THR A 35 -54.07 3.51 23.55
N GLY A 36 -53.92 4.60 22.80
CA GLY A 36 -54.11 5.96 23.33
C GLY A 36 -52.94 6.50 24.14
N HIS A 37 -51.81 5.78 24.24
CA HIS A 37 -50.58 6.25 24.88
C HIS A 37 -49.78 7.17 23.94
N PHE A 38 -50.45 8.18 23.36
CA PHE A 38 -49.85 9.21 22.52
C PHE A 38 -48.97 10.16 23.33
N GLY A 39 -47.75 9.71 23.61
CA GLY A 39 -46.70 10.52 24.23
C GLY A 39 -45.53 10.73 23.28
N VAL A 40 -44.74 11.78 23.54
CA VAL A 40 -43.46 12.05 22.86
C VAL A 40 -42.55 10.81 22.86
N GLY A 41 -42.65 9.95 23.87
CA GLY A 41 -41.93 8.67 23.96
C GLY A 41 -42.27 7.68 22.85
N ALA A 42 -43.54 7.50 22.50
CA ALA A 42 -43.97 6.56 21.45
C ALA A 42 -43.48 7.03 20.06
N ILE A 43 -43.56 8.34 19.80
CA ILE A 43 -43.02 8.96 18.58
C ILE A 43 -41.50 8.77 18.52
N LYS A 44 -40.76 8.99 19.62
CA LYS A 44 -39.32 8.76 19.68
C LYS A 44 -38.95 7.30 19.39
N VAL A 45 -39.66 6.34 19.96
CA VAL A 45 -39.43 4.90 19.70
C VAL A 45 -39.72 4.56 18.24
N ALA A 46 -40.81 5.06 17.66
CA ALA A 46 -41.16 4.85 16.26
C ALA A 46 -40.11 5.44 15.30
N VAL A 47 -39.60 6.64 15.60
CA VAL A 47 -38.54 7.30 14.80
C VAL A 47 -37.22 6.54 14.91
N ILE A 48 -36.83 6.08 16.11
CA ILE A 48 -35.62 5.28 16.30
C ILE A 48 -35.75 3.93 15.58
N ALA A 49 -36.88 3.26 15.72
CA ALA A 49 -37.15 1.98 15.06
C ALA A 49 -37.15 2.11 13.53
N GLY A 50 -37.83 3.14 13.00
CA GLY A 50 -37.83 3.46 11.57
C GLY A 50 -36.44 3.83 11.07
N GLY A 51 -35.66 4.58 11.85
CA GLY A 51 -34.28 4.92 11.54
C GLY A 51 -33.36 3.69 11.49
N ILE A 52 -33.47 2.78 12.46
CA ILE A 52 -32.73 1.50 12.46
C ILE A 52 -33.17 0.64 11.27
N ALA A 53 -34.46 0.54 11.00
CA ALA A 53 -35.01 -0.21 9.87
C ALA A 53 -34.49 0.32 8.53
N LEU A 54 -34.49 1.64 8.35
CA LEU A 54 -33.97 2.31 7.15
C LEU A 54 -32.44 2.18 7.05
N ALA A 55 -31.72 2.28 8.16
CA ALA A 55 -30.26 2.08 8.18
C ALA A 55 -29.88 0.64 7.83
N VAL A 56 -30.57 -0.35 8.38
CA VAL A 56 -30.40 -1.76 8.04
C VAL A 56 -30.81 -2.02 6.59
N ALA A 57 -31.98 -1.56 6.17
CA ALA A 57 -32.45 -1.73 4.80
C ALA A 57 -31.50 -1.04 3.81
N GLY A 58 -30.98 0.13 4.15
CA GLY A 58 -29.95 0.85 3.40
C GLY A 58 -28.63 0.10 3.35
N ALA A 59 -28.16 -0.47 4.47
CA ALA A 59 -26.95 -1.28 4.54
C ALA A 59 -27.09 -2.58 3.73
N VAL A 60 -28.22 -3.28 3.85
CA VAL A 60 -28.54 -4.49 3.06
C VAL A 60 -28.69 -4.15 1.58
N TYR A 61 -29.41 -3.09 1.24
CA TYR A 61 -29.55 -2.61 -0.13
C TYR A 61 -28.20 -2.21 -0.72
N LYS A 62 -27.37 -1.48 0.02
CA LYS A 62 -26.02 -1.10 -0.38
C LYS A 62 -25.13 -2.33 -0.52
N ALA A 63 -25.18 -3.30 0.38
CA ALA A 63 -24.44 -4.56 0.26
C ALA A 63 -24.91 -5.42 -0.94
N LEU A 64 -26.21 -5.41 -1.26
CA LEU A 64 -26.76 -6.10 -2.43
C LEU A 64 -26.48 -5.36 -3.75
N LYS A 65 -26.37 -4.03 -3.72
CA LYS A 65 -26.18 -3.16 -4.89
C LYS A 65 -24.71 -2.79 -5.16
N GLN A 66 -23.84 -2.80 -4.15
CA GLN A 66 -22.39 -2.76 -4.30
C GLN A 66 -21.92 -4.06 -4.94
N ARG A 67 -22.25 -4.20 -6.22
CA ARG A 67 -21.55 -5.06 -7.14
C ARG A 67 -20.25 -4.31 -7.42
N ALA A 68 -19.23 -4.50 -6.57
CA ALA A 68 -17.90 -4.06 -6.92
C ALA A 68 -17.59 -4.66 -8.30
N GLU A 69 -17.43 -3.79 -9.30
CA GLU A 69 -16.86 -4.26 -10.56
C GLU A 69 -15.44 -4.74 -10.26
N PRO A 70 -14.96 -5.78 -10.96
CA PRO A 70 -13.61 -6.25 -10.75
C PRO A 70 -12.63 -5.12 -11.04
N GLU A 71 -11.91 -4.68 -10.01
CA GLU A 71 -10.87 -3.66 -10.16
C GLU A 71 -9.66 -4.27 -10.87
N GLY A 72 -8.89 -3.44 -11.57
CA GLY A 72 -7.67 -3.83 -12.27
C GLY A 72 -7.84 -4.15 -13.75
N VAL A 73 -6.70 -4.36 -14.39
CA VAL A 73 -6.58 -4.60 -15.83
C VAL A 73 -6.89 -6.08 -16.13
N PRO A 74 -7.84 -6.39 -17.03
CA PRO A 74 -8.16 -7.77 -17.37
C PRO A 74 -6.98 -8.47 -18.05
N LEU A 75 -6.66 -9.69 -17.60
CA LEU A 75 -5.70 -10.58 -18.25
C LEU A 75 -6.48 -11.65 -19.00
N THR A 76 -6.68 -11.47 -20.31
CA THR A 76 -7.50 -12.42 -21.08
C THR A 76 -6.75 -13.72 -21.39
N ARG A 77 -7.50 -14.81 -21.62
CA ARG A 77 -6.93 -16.10 -22.03
C ARG A 77 -6.15 -16.03 -23.34
N ALA A 78 -6.55 -15.14 -24.24
CA ALA A 78 -5.91 -14.98 -25.55
C ALA A 78 -4.56 -14.26 -25.44
N GLU A 79 -4.47 -13.24 -24.58
CA GLU A 79 -3.26 -12.43 -24.41
C GLU A 79 -2.27 -13.07 -23.43
N GLN A 80 -2.76 -13.82 -22.43
CA GLN A 80 -1.96 -14.39 -21.34
C GLN A 80 -2.11 -15.92 -21.22
N PRO A 81 -1.87 -16.71 -22.29
CA PRO A 81 -2.18 -18.14 -22.31
C PRO A 81 -1.36 -18.95 -21.29
N GLU A 82 -0.12 -18.56 -21.01
CA GLU A 82 0.75 -19.26 -20.06
C GLU A 82 0.26 -19.10 -18.62
N LEU A 83 -0.07 -17.87 -18.20
CA LEU A 83 -0.66 -17.59 -16.90
C LEU A 83 -1.96 -18.40 -16.68
N TRP A 84 -2.86 -18.38 -17.67
CA TRP A 84 -4.12 -19.11 -17.59
C TRP A 84 -3.92 -20.62 -17.50
N ARG A 85 -2.95 -21.19 -18.25
CA ARG A 85 -2.60 -22.61 -18.13
C ARG A 85 -2.15 -22.96 -16.71
N VAL A 86 -1.31 -22.12 -16.10
CA VAL A 86 -0.87 -22.30 -14.71
C VAL A 86 -2.06 -22.23 -13.77
N VAL A 87 -2.92 -21.22 -13.88
CA VAL A 87 -4.10 -21.07 -13.01
C VAL A 87 -5.08 -22.23 -13.14
N ASP A 88 -5.32 -22.74 -14.35
CA ASP A 88 -6.17 -23.91 -14.58
C ASP A 88 -5.58 -25.18 -13.91
N GLU A 89 -4.27 -25.38 -14.02
CA GLU A 89 -3.56 -26.47 -13.34
C GLU A 89 -3.68 -26.37 -11.82
N LEU A 90 -3.48 -25.17 -11.26
CA LEU A 90 -3.61 -24.93 -9.83
C LEU A 90 -5.04 -25.11 -9.32
N ALA A 91 -6.06 -24.78 -10.11
CA ALA A 91 -7.45 -25.03 -9.75
C ALA A 91 -7.75 -26.53 -9.63
N VAL A 92 -7.14 -27.35 -10.49
CA VAL A 92 -7.22 -28.83 -10.39
C VAL A 92 -6.52 -29.31 -9.11
N ILE A 93 -5.31 -28.83 -8.82
CA ILE A 93 -4.56 -29.19 -7.59
C ILE A 93 -5.35 -28.82 -6.34
N ALA A 94 -5.95 -27.62 -6.31
CA ALA A 94 -6.78 -27.14 -5.22
C ALA A 94 -8.17 -27.83 -5.16
N GLY A 95 -8.54 -28.63 -6.16
CA GLY A 95 -9.84 -29.30 -6.21
C GLY A 95 -11.02 -28.32 -6.32
N THR A 96 -10.85 -27.23 -7.08
CA THR A 96 -11.87 -26.21 -7.31
C THR A 96 -12.02 -25.86 -8.79
N ARG A 97 -13.05 -25.06 -9.10
CA ARG A 97 -13.26 -24.54 -10.46
C ARG A 97 -12.25 -23.42 -10.75
N ALA A 98 -11.73 -23.36 -11.97
CA ALA A 98 -10.92 -22.22 -12.42
C ALA A 98 -11.70 -20.89 -12.29
N PRO A 99 -11.01 -19.76 -12.05
CA PRO A 99 -11.64 -18.45 -12.14
C PRO A 99 -12.17 -18.19 -13.55
N ASP A 100 -13.19 -17.33 -13.64
CA ASP A 100 -13.79 -16.90 -14.91
C ASP A 100 -13.07 -15.67 -15.47
N ASP A 101 -12.36 -14.92 -14.62
CA ASP A 101 -11.70 -13.65 -14.95
C ASP A 101 -10.47 -13.45 -14.05
N ILE A 102 -9.36 -12.98 -14.65
CA ILE A 102 -8.12 -12.66 -13.93
C ILE A 102 -7.85 -11.16 -14.11
N ARG A 103 -7.53 -10.47 -13.01
CA ARG A 103 -7.22 -9.03 -12.98
C ARG A 103 -5.82 -8.80 -12.44
N LEU A 104 -5.07 -7.91 -13.10
CA LEU A 104 -3.82 -7.38 -12.58
C LEU A 104 -4.10 -6.08 -11.83
N VAL A 105 -3.58 -5.95 -10.62
CA VAL A 105 -3.85 -4.82 -9.71
C VAL A 105 -2.56 -4.21 -9.16
N PRO A 106 -2.52 -2.92 -8.78
CA PRO A 106 -1.30 -2.25 -8.34
C PRO A 106 -0.94 -2.49 -6.85
N GLU A 107 -1.63 -3.37 -6.14
CA GLU A 107 -1.36 -3.68 -4.72
C GLU A 107 -0.60 -5.01 -4.52
N VAL A 108 0.03 -5.19 -3.37
CA VAL A 108 0.65 -6.46 -2.95
C VAL A 108 -0.44 -7.46 -2.51
N ASN A 109 -1.19 -7.97 -3.47
CA ASN A 109 -2.35 -8.81 -3.17
C ASN A 109 -2.51 -9.97 -4.14
N ALA A 110 -2.96 -11.11 -3.66
CA ALA A 110 -3.53 -12.16 -4.47
C ALA A 110 -4.78 -12.64 -3.76
N ALA A 111 -5.93 -12.59 -4.43
CA ALA A 111 -7.17 -13.00 -3.81
C ALA A 111 -8.13 -13.56 -4.84
N VAL A 112 -8.90 -14.54 -4.42
CA VAL A 112 -10.01 -15.08 -5.18
C VAL A 112 -11.31 -14.64 -4.51
N TRP A 113 -12.25 -14.10 -5.29
CA TRP A 113 -13.62 -13.86 -4.83
C TRP A 113 -14.63 -14.36 -5.85
N GLU A 114 -15.86 -14.58 -5.38
CA GLU A 114 -16.95 -15.09 -6.21
C GLU A 114 -18.18 -14.22 -6.05
N LYS A 115 -18.73 -13.74 -7.16
CA LYS A 115 -19.98 -12.96 -7.19
C LYS A 115 -21.17 -13.90 -7.10
N ALA A 116 -21.33 -14.53 -5.94
CA ALA A 116 -22.37 -15.51 -5.71
C ALA A 116 -23.78 -14.88 -5.67
N GLY A 117 -24.74 -15.54 -6.30
CA GLY A 117 -26.15 -15.15 -6.27
C GLY A 117 -26.84 -15.61 -4.99
N LEU A 118 -28.02 -15.04 -4.71
CA LEU A 118 -28.89 -15.42 -3.58
C LEU A 118 -28.15 -15.47 -2.24
N LEU A 119 -27.47 -14.38 -1.86
CA LEU A 119 -26.68 -14.25 -0.61
C LEU A 119 -25.63 -15.36 -0.41
N GLY A 120 -25.04 -15.87 -1.49
CA GLY A 120 -23.99 -16.89 -1.41
C GLY A 120 -24.47 -18.34 -1.58
N LEU A 121 -25.77 -18.56 -1.83
CA LEU A 121 -26.36 -19.89 -2.01
C LEU A 121 -26.23 -20.42 -3.44
N ARG A 122 -26.14 -19.52 -4.44
CA ARG A 122 -25.94 -19.90 -5.85
C ARG A 122 -24.52 -19.50 -6.29
N PRO A 123 -23.71 -20.44 -6.81
CA PRO A 123 -22.40 -20.10 -7.38
C PRO A 123 -22.52 -19.04 -8.48
N GLY A 124 -21.49 -18.21 -8.62
CA GLY A 124 -21.43 -17.14 -9.61
C GLY A 124 -20.04 -17.02 -10.27
N PRO A 125 -19.80 -15.97 -11.07
CA PRO A 125 -18.50 -15.77 -11.68
C PRO A 125 -17.43 -15.53 -10.61
N ARG A 126 -16.27 -16.16 -10.80
CA ARG A 126 -15.11 -16.11 -9.92
C ARG A 126 -14.03 -15.24 -10.53
N TYR A 127 -13.45 -14.40 -9.71
CA TYR A 127 -12.42 -13.44 -10.08
C TYR A 127 -11.16 -13.77 -9.29
N LEU A 128 -10.02 -13.73 -9.96
CA LEU A 128 -8.70 -13.82 -9.36
C LEU A 128 -7.99 -12.50 -9.59
N MET A 129 -7.60 -11.80 -8.52
CA MET A 129 -6.66 -10.68 -8.63
C MET A 129 -5.25 -11.14 -8.38
N ILE A 130 -4.31 -10.59 -9.14
CA ILE A 130 -2.88 -10.79 -9.00
C ILE A 130 -2.22 -9.41 -8.91
N GLY A 131 -1.51 -9.17 -7.83
CA GLY A 131 -0.76 -7.96 -7.58
C GLY A 131 0.45 -7.88 -8.50
N LEU A 132 0.60 -6.74 -9.17
CA LEU A 132 1.79 -6.39 -9.93
C LEU A 132 3.09 -6.55 -9.09
N PRO A 133 3.14 -6.16 -7.80
CA PRO A 133 4.34 -6.34 -6.97
C PRO A 133 4.70 -7.80 -6.72
N LEU A 134 3.70 -8.70 -6.67
CA LEU A 134 3.93 -10.14 -6.50
C LEU A 134 4.65 -10.72 -7.72
N LEU A 135 4.33 -10.24 -8.93
CA LEU A 135 5.02 -10.66 -10.15
C LEU A 135 6.50 -10.25 -10.17
N ALA A 136 6.84 -9.10 -9.56
CA ALA A 136 8.22 -8.64 -9.43
C ALA A 136 9.01 -9.41 -8.35
N GLY A 137 8.38 -9.67 -7.20
CA GLY A 137 9.05 -10.17 -6.01
C GLY A 137 9.10 -11.69 -5.86
N LEU A 138 8.24 -12.41 -6.57
CA LEU A 138 8.14 -13.86 -6.48
C LEU A 138 8.72 -14.56 -7.71
N THR A 139 9.17 -15.79 -7.50
CA THR A 139 9.40 -16.76 -8.58
C THR A 139 8.08 -17.39 -9.03
N VAL A 140 8.06 -18.05 -10.18
CA VAL A 140 6.90 -18.80 -10.69
C VAL A 140 6.46 -19.85 -9.67
N GLY A 141 7.40 -20.55 -9.03
CA GLY A 141 7.10 -21.54 -7.98
C GLY A 141 6.42 -20.90 -6.77
N GLU A 142 6.93 -19.76 -6.32
CA GLU A 142 6.34 -19.03 -5.18
C GLU A 142 4.96 -18.48 -5.51
N LEU A 143 4.78 -17.87 -6.70
CA LEU A 143 3.46 -17.41 -7.16
C LEU A 143 2.48 -18.59 -7.26
N ARG A 144 2.91 -19.75 -7.78
CA ARG A 144 2.08 -20.96 -7.81
C ARG A 144 1.61 -21.38 -6.42
N SER A 145 2.50 -21.33 -5.42
CA SER A 145 2.14 -21.58 -4.03
C SER A 145 1.04 -20.64 -3.53
N VAL A 146 1.19 -19.33 -3.79
CA VAL A 146 0.23 -18.30 -3.36
C VAL A 146 -1.12 -18.50 -4.03
N LEU A 147 -1.14 -18.65 -5.36
CA LEU A 147 -2.37 -18.84 -6.11
C LEU A 147 -3.08 -20.15 -5.74
N ALA A 148 -2.34 -21.23 -5.49
CA ALA A 148 -2.91 -22.49 -5.04
C ALA A 148 -3.54 -22.40 -3.65
N HIS A 149 -2.95 -21.61 -2.73
CA HIS A 149 -3.54 -21.31 -1.43
C HIS A 149 -4.88 -20.59 -1.60
N GLU A 150 -4.91 -19.50 -2.37
CA GLU A 150 -6.12 -18.71 -2.59
C GLU A 150 -7.25 -19.53 -3.24
N LEU A 151 -6.90 -20.37 -4.21
CA LEU A 151 -7.83 -21.32 -4.82
C LEU A 151 -8.27 -22.41 -3.84
N GLY A 152 -7.39 -22.82 -2.92
CA GLY A 152 -7.63 -23.81 -1.88
C GLY A 152 -8.77 -23.43 -0.93
N HIS A 153 -9.01 -22.14 -0.67
CA HIS A 153 -10.19 -21.68 0.09
C HIS A 153 -11.53 -22.08 -0.54
N TYR A 154 -11.52 -22.34 -1.84
CA TYR A 154 -12.66 -22.78 -2.64
C TYR A 154 -12.62 -24.28 -2.96
N GLY A 155 -11.60 -24.99 -2.49
CA GLY A 155 -11.36 -26.43 -2.63
C GLY A 155 -11.88 -27.27 -1.45
N GLY A 156 -12.15 -28.57 -1.67
CA GLY A 156 -12.41 -29.56 -0.62
C GLY A 156 -13.87 -30.00 -0.41
N GLY A 157 -14.15 -31.31 -0.37
CA GLY A 157 -15.48 -31.95 -0.43
C GLY A 157 -16.57 -31.57 0.61
N HIS A 158 -16.32 -30.61 1.52
CA HIS A 158 -17.32 -29.97 2.38
C HIS A 158 -17.72 -28.55 1.90
N THR A 159 -17.27 -28.18 0.68
CA THR A 159 -17.16 -26.89 0.00
C THR A 159 -18.22 -25.81 0.24
N LYS A 160 -19.52 -26.11 0.16
CA LYS A 160 -20.52 -25.03 0.08
C LYS A 160 -20.70 -24.30 1.41
N LEU A 161 -20.72 -25.04 2.52
CA LEU A 161 -20.90 -24.47 3.85
C LEU A 161 -19.62 -23.79 4.35
N SER A 162 -18.45 -24.37 4.09
CA SER A 162 -17.16 -23.80 4.51
C SER A 162 -16.81 -22.53 3.72
N ALA A 163 -16.98 -22.55 2.39
CA ALA A 163 -16.80 -21.35 1.58
C ALA A 163 -17.81 -20.25 1.94
N LEU A 164 -19.05 -20.63 2.33
CA LEU A 164 -20.03 -19.67 2.85
C LEU A 164 -19.59 -19.07 4.19
N THR A 165 -19.03 -19.87 5.11
CA THR A 165 -18.59 -19.34 6.42
C THR A 165 -17.44 -18.36 6.28
N TYR A 166 -16.50 -18.64 5.38
CA TYR A 166 -15.39 -17.74 5.04
C TYR A 166 -15.90 -16.43 4.42
N ARG A 167 -16.73 -16.50 3.37
CA ARG A 167 -17.35 -15.32 2.75
C ARG A 167 -18.10 -14.45 3.74
N ALA A 168 -18.86 -15.07 4.65
CA ALA A 168 -19.60 -14.36 5.68
C ALA A 168 -18.70 -13.71 6.73
N LYS A 169 -17.55 -14.30 7.08
CA LYS A 169 -16.55 -13.65 7.96
C LYS A 169 -16.01 -12.37 7.31
N ASN A 170 -15.57 -12.46 6.05
CA ASN A 170 -14.96 -11.32 5.34
C ASN A 170 -15.99 -10.20 5.11
N ALA A 171 -17.21 -10.55 4.71
CA ALA A 171 -18.30 -9.58 4.56
C ALA A 171 -18.61 -8.85 5.87
N LEU A 172 -18.59 -9.58 7.00
CA LEU A 172 -18.90 -9.01 8.31
C LEU A 172 -17.78 -8.10 8.83
N ALA A 173 -16.50 -8.48 8.62
CA ALA A 173 -15.35 -7.63 8.92
C ALA A 173 -15.40 -6.32 8.11
N HIS A 174 -15.54 -6.41 6.78
CA HIS A 174 -15.67 -5.23 5.92
C HIS A 174 -16.87 -4.34 6.29
N THR A 175 -17.99 -4.93 6.71
CA THR A 175 -19.16 -4.14 7.13
C THR A 175 -18.86 -3.35 8.41
N VAL A 176 -18.18 -3.96 9.38
CA VAL A 176 -17.78 -3.30 10.64
C VAL A 176 -16.80 -2.16 10.38
N ASP A 177 -15.83 -2.35 9.48
CA ASP A 177 -14.83 -1.32 9.15
C ASP A 177 -15.47 -0.14 8.39
N ASN A 178 -16.41 -0.41 7.50
CA ASN A 178 -17.12 0.62 6.71
C ASN A 178 -18.22 1.37 7.48
N LEU A 179 -18.62 0.90 8.67
CA LEU A 179 -19.72 1.49 9.44
C LEU A 179 -19.32 2.81 10.14
N GLY A 180 -18.03 3.17 10.15
CA GLY A 180 -17.52 4.34 10.86
C GLY A 180 -17.86 4.31 12.37
N ASP A 181 -17.64 5.43 13.05
CA ASP A 181 -17.82 5.54 14.51
C ASP A 181 -19.30 5.77 14.87
N THR A 182 -20.14 4.77 14.59
CA THR A 182 -21.60 4.81 14.82
C THR A 182 -22.02 4.01 16.05
N MET A 183 -23.17 4.35 16.64
CA MET A 183 -23.74 3.61 17.78
C MET A 183 -23.98 2.10 17.51
N LEU A 184 -24.00 1.71 16.23
CA LEU A 184 -24.20 0.33 15.76
C LEU A 184 -22.88 -0.43 15.57
N GLN A 185 -21.74 0.25 15.49
CA GLN A 185 -20.45 -0.37 15.22
C GLN A 185 -20.04 -1.34 16.34
N ARG A 186 -20.12 -0.92 17.61
CA ARG A 186 -19.74 -1.75 18.78
C ARG A 186 -20.56 -3.05 18.89
N PRO A 187 -21.91 -3.04 18.84
CA PRO A 187 -22.68 -4.28 18.90
C PRO A 187 -22.45 -5.17 17.66
N LEU A 188 -22.29 -4.59 16.46
CA LEU A 188 -22.00 -5.39 15.27
C LEU A 188 -20.60 -6.02 15.35
N ALA A 189 -19.58 -5.28 15.83
CA ALA A 189 -18.24 -5.80 16.06
C ALA A 189 -18.25 -6.92 17.10
N ALA A 190 -19.05 -6.82 18.17
CA ALA A 190 -19.20 -7.88 19.15
C ALA A 190 -19.81 -9.15 18.54
N TYR A 191 -20.86 -8.99 17.71
CA TYR A 191 -21.45 -10.09 16.96
C TYR A 191 -20.45 -10.70 15.96
N ALA A 192 -19.67 -9.86 15.26
CA ALA A 192 -18.62 -10.28 14.34
C ALA A 192 -17.54 -11.13 15.03
N ARG A 193 -17.08 -10.71 16.23
CA ARG A 193 -16.15 -11.50 17.06
C ARG A 193 -16.76 -12.84 17.45
N LEU A 194 -18.03 -12.89 17.82
CA LEU A 194 -18.70 -14.14 18.19
C LEU A 194 -18.83 -15.08 16.99
N TYR A 195 -19.29 -14.56 15.85
CA TYR A 195 -19.37 -15.31 14.59
C TYR A 195 -17.99 -15.86 14.20
N ALA A 196 -16.94 -15.03 14.24
CA ALA A 196 -15.57 -15.43 13.94
C ALA A 196 -15.09 -16.57 14.85
N ARG A 197 -15.38 -16.52 16.16
CA ARG A 197 -15.05 -17.61 17.10
C ARG A 197 -15.78 -18.92 16.79
N VAL A 198 -17.06 -18.85 16.43
CA VAL A 198 -17.85 -20.03 16.06
C VAL A 198 -17.36 -20.63 14.74
N ALA A 199 -17.04 -19.78 13.76
CA ALA A 199 -16.51 -20.18 12.46
C ALA A 199 -15.03 -20.63 12.53
N ALA A 200 -14.28 -20.25 13.56
CA ALA A 200 -12.84 -20.45 13.66
C ALA A 200 -12.38 -21.90 13.40
N SER A 201 -13.11 -22.90 13.89
CA SER A 201 -12.72 -24.30 13.65
C SER A 201 -12.93 -24.79 12.22
N VAL A 202 -13.90 -24.21 11.50
CA VAL A 202 -14.15 -24.49 10.08
C VAL A 202 -13.11 -23.76 9.25
N ASN A 203 -12.85 -22.48 9.57
CA ASN A 203 -11.83 -21.68 8.91
C ASN A 203 -10.44 -22.30 9.08
N ARG A 204 -10.06 -22.75 10.28
CA ARG A 204 -8.79 -23.46 10.50
C ARG A 204 -8.62 -24.67 9.58
N ARG A 205 -9.66 -25.47 9.37
CA ARG A 205 -9.55 -26.61 8.45
C ARG A 205 -9.37 -26.16 7.00
N GLN A 206 -10.05 -25.09 6.59
CA GLN A 206 -9.84 -24.51 5.25
C GLN A 206 -8.42 -23.97 5.07
N GLU A 207 -7.84 -23.33 6.09
CA GLU A 207 -6.44 -22.89 6.05
C GLU A 207 -5.49 -24.07 5.88
N LEU A 208 -5.71 -25.18 6.61
CA LEU A 208 -4.92 -26.41 6.44
C LEU A 208 -5.04 -26.98 5.02
N ASP A 209 -6.26 -27.03 4.47
CA ASP A 209 -6.52 -27.54 3.12
C ASP A 209 -5.88 -26.62 2.05
N ALA A 210 -5.89 -25.30 2.27
CA ALA A 210 -5.27 -24.30 1.40
C ALA A 210 -3.73 -24.34 1.48
N ASP A 211 -3.16 -24.50 2.68
CA ASP A 211 -1.72 -24.73 2.87
C ASP A 211 -1.27 -26.06 2.22
N ALA A 212 -2.10 -27.09 2.27
CA ALA A 212 -1.85 -28.35 1.55
C ALA A 212 -1.87 -28.16 0.03
N ALA A 213 -2.79 -27.37 -0.53
CA ALA A 213 -2.79 -27.02 -1.94
C ALA A 213 -1.53 -26.24 -2.35
N SER A 214 -1.09 -25.29 -1.50
CA SER A 214 0.15 -24.54 -1.69
C SER A 214 1.39 -25.46 -1.73
N VAL A 215 1.53 -26.37 -0.75
CA VAL A 215 2.62 -27.35 -0.72
C VAL A 215 2.54 -28.32 -1.90
N ALA A 216 1.35 -28.74 -2.30
CA ALA A 216 1.16 -29.63 -3.44
C ALA A 216 1.56 -28.97 -4.77
N ALA A 217 1.34 -27.66 -4.92
CA ALA A 217 1.59 -26.93 -6.16
C ALA A 217 3.05 -26.55 -6.40
N ALA A 218 3.83 -26.36 -5.32
CA ALA A 218 5.16 -25.76 -5.38
C ALA A 218 6.24 -26.49 -4.56
N GLY A 219 5.85 -27.47 -3.74
CA GLY A 219 6.72 -28.09 -2.74
C GLY A 219 6.82 -27.26 -1.45
N ARG A 220 7.16 -27.93 -0.34
CA ARG A 220 7.16 -27.32 1.00
C ARG A 220 8.12 -26.13 1.11
N ALA A 221 9.35 -26.26 0.64
CA ALA A 221 10.36 -25.21 0.76
C ALA A 221 9.93 -23.93 0.03
N THR A 222 9.44 -24.07 -1.20
CA THR A 222 8.93 -22.96 -2.02
C THR A 222 7.70 -22.30 -1.38
N ALA A 223 6.77 -23.10 -0.84
CA ALA A 223 5.59 -22.59 -0.14
C ALA A 223 5.95 -21.75 1.09
N GLN A 224 6.87 -22.25 1.92
CA GLN A 224 7.37 -21.51 3.08
C GLN A 224 8.17 -20.27 2.68
N SER A 225 8.92 -20.31 1.58
CA SER A 225 9.62 -19.13 1.03
C SER A 225 8.63 -18.05 0.60
N ALA A 226 7.58 -18.43 -0.13
CA ALA A 226 6.52 -17.53 -0.59
C ALA A 226 5.86 -16.79 0.58
N LEU A 227 5.51 -17.50 1.66
CA LEU A 227 4.91 -16.89 2.85
C LEU A 227 5.81 -15.84 3.50
N ARG A 228 7.11 -16.12 3.63
CA ARG A 228 8.07 -15.16 4.21
C ARG A 228 8.23 -13.94 3.30
N LYS A 229 8.32 -14.14 1.98
CA LYS A 229 8.49 -13.04 1.02
C LYS A 229 7.28 -12.10 0.97
N ILE A 230 6.05 -12.64 0.97
CA ILE A 230 4.83 -11.80 0.95
C ILE A 230 4.85 -10.78 2.09
N LEU A 231 5.26 -11.18 3.29
CA LEU A 231 5.31 -10.30 4.45
C LEU A 231 6.23 -9.09 4.25
N SER A 232 7.41 -9.31 3.66
CA SER A 232 8.35 -8.22 3.35
C SER A 232 8.00 -7.44 2.09
N LEU A 233 7.27 -8.03 1.14
CA LEU A 233 6.94 -7.38 -0.14
C LEU A 233 5.97 -6.21 0.04
N ASP A 234 5.06 -6.30 1.01
CA ASP A 234 4.14 -5.21 1.36
C ASP A 234 4.92 -3.97 1.82
N ALA A 235 5.79 -4.13 2.82
CA ALA A 235 6.68 -3.07 3.29
C ALA A 235 7.65 -2.55 2.20
N ALA A 236 8.15 -3.45 1.34
CA ALA A 236 9.00 -3.06 0.22
C ALA A 236 8.25 -2.18 -0.80
N TRP A 237 7.01 -2.54 -1.09
CA TRP A 237 6.18 -1.83 -2.06
C TRP A 237 5.79 -0.44 -1.55
N ASP A 238 5.43 -0.32 -0.28
CA ASP A 238 5.14 0.96 0.37
C ASP A 238 6.36 1.88 0.32
N ALA A 239 7.53 1.39 0.74
CA ALA A 239 8.77 2.16 0.70
C ALA A 239 9.13 2.58 -0.73
N TYR A 240 8.98 1.68 -1.71
CA TYR A 240 9.22 2.00 -3.12
C TYR A 240 8.26 3.07 -3.66
N HIS A 241 6.99 3.01 -3.26
CA HIS A 241 6.00 3.98 -3.70
C HIS A 241 6.28 5.37 -3.10
N GLU A 242 6.64 5.41 -1.82
CA GLU A 242 6.99 6.63 -1.09
C GLU A 242 8.28 7.26 -1.64
N ASP A 243 9.35 6.47 -1.81
CA ASP A 243 10.67 6.97 -2.18
C ASP A 243 10.81 7.29 -3.69
N TYR A 244 10.09 6.56 -4.55
CA TYR A 244 10.32 6.62 -6.01
C TYR A 244 9.07 6.93 -6.83
N VAL A 245 7.96 6.21 -6.63
CA VAL A 245 6.75 6.44 -7.46
C VAL A 245 6.17 7.84 -7.23
N SER A 246 6.28 8.37 -6.00
CA SER A 246 5.90 9.73 -5.63
C SER A 246 6.63 10.83 -6.42
N LEU A 247 7.73 10.52 -7.10
CA LEU A 247 8.50 11.46 -7.91
C LEU A 247 7.89 11.72 -9.28
N ALA A 248 7.07 10.80 -9.78
CA ALA A 248 6.52 10.86 -11.12
C ALA A 248 5.75 12.15 -11.42
N PRO A 249 4.88 12.67 -10.52
CA PRO A 249 4.20 13.94 -10.73
C PRO A 249 5.17 15.12 -10.85
N ALA A 250 6.19 15.20 -9.99
CA ALA A 250 7.19 16.28 -10.03
C ALA A 250 8.11 16.18 -11.26
N ALA A 251 8.34 14.97 -11.77
CA ALA A 251 9.07 14.75 -13.02
C ALA A 251 8.25 15.05 -14.27
N GLU A 252 6.92 15.13 -14.15
CA GLU A 252 5.97 15.12 -15.27
C GLU A 252 6.30 13.97 -16.25
N ARG A 253 6.62 12.80 -15.70
CA ARG A 253 6.91 11.59 -16.47
C ARG A 253 6.23 10.36 -15.89
N THR A 254 5.86 9.43 -16.78
CA THR A 254 5.30 8.13 -16.40
C THR A 254 6.41 7.09 -16.17
N PRO A 255 6.56 6.54 -14.95
CA PRO A 255 7.55 5.51 -14.65
C PRO A 255 7.19 4.12 -15.19
N GLN A 256 8.22 3.32 -15.46
CA GLN A 256 8.11 1.86 -15.56
C GLN A 256 8.15 1.26 -14.15
N VAL A 257 6.97 1.14 -13.53
CA VAL A 257 6.80 0.85 -12.10
C VAL A 257 7.38 -0.51 -11.70
N LEU A 258 7.04 -1.58 -12.41
CA LEU A 258 7.51 -2.94 -12.13
C LEU A 258 9.02 -3.07 -12.38
N ALA A 259 9.54 -2.45 -13.44
CA ALA A 259 10.97 -2.48 -13.75
C ALA A 259 11.79 -1.77 -12.66
N GLY A 260 11.30 -0.64 -12.15
CA GLY A 260 11.88 0.05 -11.01
C GLY A 260 11.83 -0.78 -9.74
N PHE A 261 10.67 -1.36 -9.42
CA PHE A 261 10.52 -2.16 -8.21
C PHE A 261 11.43 -3.40 -8.22
N ARG A 262 11.61 -4.04 -9.38
CA ARG A 262 12.59 -5.13 -9.53
C ARG A 262 14.02 -4.67 -9.26
N SER A 263 14.38 -3.47 -9.73
CA SER A 263 15.70 -2.90 -9.49
C SER A 263 15.89 -2.53 -8.01
N PHE A 264 14.84 -2.02 -7.38
CA PHE A 264 14.77 -1.75 -5.94
C PHE A 264 14.97 -3.02 -5.11
N LEU A 265 14.23 -4.09 -5.40
CA LEU A 265 14.36 -5.38 -4.71
C LEU A 265 15.74 -6.02 -4.91
N GLY A 266 16.39 -5.76 -6.05
CA GLY A 266 17.71 -6.26 -6.41
C GLY A 266 18.88 -5.47 -5.81
N ASP A 267 18.66 -4.31 -5.20
CA ASP A 267 19.74 -3.56 -4.53
C ASP A 267 20.16 -4.29 -3.24
N PRO A 268 21.45 -4.62 -3.06
CA PRO A 268 21.91 -5.37 -1.88
C PRO A 268 21.57 -4.75 -0.53
N ARG A 269 21.51 -3.41 -0.43
CA ARG A 269 21.15 -2.72 0.82
C ARG A 269 19.67 -2.93 1.12
N ARG A 270 18.80 -2.81 0.11
CA ARG A 270 17.36 -3.07 0.24
C ARG A 270 17.08 -4.53 0.52
N SER A 271 17.73 -5.46 -0.19
CA SER A 271 17.54 -6.89 0.09
C SER A 271 17.92 -7.24 1.54
N ALA A 272 19.02 -6.69 2.06
CA ALA A 272 19.43 -6.90 3.45
C ALA A 272 18.47 -6.26 4.46
N GLU A 273 17.92 -5.08 4.15
CA GLU A 273 16.88 -4.42 4.94
C GLU A 273 15.59 -5.26 5.00
N LEU A 274 15.13 -5.75 3.84
CA LEU A 274 13.89 -6.54 3.74
C LEU A 274 13.96 -7.85 4.51
N VAL A 275 15.13 -8.51 4.56
CA VAL A 275 15.32 -9.70 5.40
C VAL A 275 15.13 -9.36 6.88
N ARG A 276 15.71 -8.26 7.36
CA ARG A 276 15.55 -7.80 8.75
C ARG A 276 14.11 -7.43 9.07
N VAL A 277 13.43 -6.76 8.14
CA VAL A 277 12.01 -6.42 8.26
C VAL A 277 11.15 -7.68 8.30
N ALA A 278 11.41 -8.66 7.43
CA ALA A 278 10.70 -9.93 7.42
C ALA A 278 10.81 -10.66 8.77
N ASP A 279 12.02 -10.78 9.31
CA ASP A 279 12.26 -11.46 10.60
C ASP A 279 11.51 -10.75 11.74
N LYS A 280 11.59 -9.42 11.79
CA LYS A 280 10.88 -8.61 12.78
C LYS A 280 9.36 -8.76 12.67
N LEU A 281 8.82 -8.67 11.45
CA LEU A 281 7.38 -8.81 11.22
C LEU A 281 6.88 -10.23 11.55
N LEU A 282 7.70 -11.26 11.30
CA LEU A 282 7.41 -12.62 11.73
C LEU A 282 7.37 -12.74 13.26
N ASP A 283 8.22 -12.02 13.98
CA ASP A 283 8.26 -11.98 15.45
C ASP A 283 7.06 -11.27 16.08
N GLU A 284 6.67 -10.15 15.47
CA GLU A 284 5.69 -9.23 16.05
C GLU A 284 4.27 -9.48 15.52
N GLN A 285 4.05 -10.50 14.68
CA GLN A 285 2.77 -10.72 14.01
C GLN A 285 1.63 -10.88 15.05
N PRO A 286 0.66 -9.95 15.07
CA PRO A 286 -0.43 -10.03 16.03
C PRO A 286 -1.31 -11.24 15.70
N ALA A 287 -1.81 -11.90 16.74
CA ALA A 287 -2.81 -12.95 16.59
C ALA A 287 -4.21 -12.34 16.73
N SER A 288 -4.80 -11.86 15.64
CA SER A 288 -6.19 -11.40 15.64
C SER A 288 -7.13 -12.48 15.11
N VAL A 289 -8.30 -12.62 15.74
CA VAL A 289 -9.37 -13.51 15.25
C VAL A 289 -10.00 -13.02 13.94
N PHE A 290 -9.73 -11.77 13.56
CA PHE A 290 -10.20 -11.17 12.32
C PHE A 290 -9.23 -11.30 11.16
N ASP A 291 -7.95 -11.58 11.42
CA ASP A 291 -6.98 -11.81 10.37
C ASP A 291 -7.48 -12.89 9.43
N SER A 292 -7.34 -12.68 8.13
CA SER A 292 -7.84 -13.61 7.11
C SER A 292 -7.22 -14.99 7.31
N HIS A 293 -5.95 -15.03 7.72
CA HIS A 293 -5.17 -16.24 7.94
C HIS A 293 -4.54 -16.29 9.35
N PRO A 294 -4.18 -17.49 9.85
CA PRO A 294 -3.35 -17.63 11.05
C PRO A 294 -1.95 -17.03 10.85
N PRO A 295 -1.21 -16.78 11.95
CA PRO A 295 0.17 -16.32 11.88
C PRO A 295 1.04 -17.22 11.00
N ILE A 296 1.95 -16.61 10.23
CA ILE A 296 2.82 -17.29 9.27
C ILE A 296 3.64 -18.40 9.95
N ARG A 297 4.08 -18.19 11.19
CA ARG A 297 4.81 -19.21 11.96
C ARG A 297 3.98 -20.47 12.20
N GLU A 298 2.71 -20.31 12.56
CA GLU A 298 1.79 -21.44 12.74
C GLU A 298 1.60 -22.19 11.42
N ARG A 299 1.44 -21.46 10.31
CA ARG A 299 1.29 -22.03 8.97
C ARG A 299 2.54 -22.79 8.52
N ILE A 300 3.72 -22.22 8.72
CA ILE A 300 5.00 -22.88 8.43
C ILE A 300 5.14 -24.18 9.23
N ALA A 301 4.84 -24.15 10.53
CA ALA A 301 4.89 -25.33 11.40
C ALA A 301 3.89 -26.42 10.97
N VAL A 302 2.69 -26.03 10.51
CA VAL A 302 1.74 -26.96 9.90
C VAL A 302 2.31 -27.58 8.62
N MET A 303 2.89 -26.76 7.73
CA MET A 303 3.44 -27.21 6.45
C MET A 303 4.59 -28.21 6.61
N GLU A 304 5.33 -28.16 7.72
CA GLU A 304 6.37 -29.14 8.06
C GLU A 304 5.83 -30.56 8.19
N ALA A 305 4.59 -30.71 8.69
CA ALA A 305 3.93 -32.01 8.85
C ALA A 305 3.24 -32.52 7.57
N LEU A 306 3.09 -31.68 6.53
CA LEU A 306 2.42 -32.06 5.29
C LEU A 306 3.35 -32.89 4.39
N PRO A 307 2.83 -33.91 3.67
CA PRO A 307 3.58 -34.56 2.60
C PRO A 307 3.99 -33.53 1.54
N SER A 308 5.27 -33.52 1.15
CA SER A 308 5.77 -32.64 0.09
C SER A 308 6.01 -33.46 -1.18
N PRO A 309 5.32 -33.18 -2.29
CA PRO A 309 5.69 -33.76 -3.57
C PRO A 309 7.05 -33.22 -4.04
N ASP A 310 7.73 -34.01 -4.86
CA ASP A 310 8.93 -33.59 -5.58
C ASP A 310 8.51 -32.81 -6.83
N VAL A 311 8.33 -31.50 -6.66
CA VAL A 311 7.95 -30.57 -7.73
C VAL A 311 9.20 -29.77 -8.11
N PRO A 312 9.58 -29.70 -9.39
CA PRO A 312 10.71 -28.89 -9.82
C PRO A 312 10.58 -27.44 -9.34
N THR A 313 11.66 -26.90 -8.77
CA THR A 313 11.72 -25.51 -8.34
C THR A 313 11.63 -24.60 -9.57
N ALA A 314 10.48 -23.96 -9.77
CA ALA A 314 10.28 -23.02 -10.86
C ALA A 314 10.84 -21.64 -10.48
N GLU A 315 12.16 -21.49 -10.54
CA GLU A 315 12.90 -20.28 -10.11
C GLU A 315 12.81 -19.09 -11.08
N ALA A 316 12.23 -19.29 -12.26
CA ALA A 316 11.96 -18.19 -13.19
C ALA A 316 11.15 -17.09 -12.48
N PRO A 317 11.38 -15.80 -12.75
CA PRO A 317 10.60 -14.73 -12.15
C PRO A 317 9.11 -14.83 -12.52
N ALA A 318 8.20 -14.58 -11.57
CA ALA A 318 6.76 -14.72 -11.78
C ALA A 318 6.22 -13.83 -12.92
N TRP A 319 6.81 -12.65 -13.12
CA TRP A 319 6.47 -11.77 -14.24
C TRP A 319 6.69 -12.41 -15.62
N SER A 320 7.47 -13.49 -15.74
CA SER A 320 7.64 -14.19 -17.02
C SER A 320 6.36 -14.87 -17.53
N LEU A 321 5.37 -15.09 -16.65
CA LEU A 321 4.06 -15.65 -17.02
C LEU A 321 3.16 -14.62 -17.72
N VAL A 322 3.54 -13.34 -17.71
CA VAL A 322 2.73 -12.23 -18.23
C VAL A 322 3.50 -11.53 -19.33
N THR A 323 2.89 -11.43 -20.50
CA THR A 323 3.41 -10.72 -21.67
C THR A 323 2.84 -9.30 -21.71
N GLY A 324 3.56 -8.36 -22.34
CA GLY A 324 3.05 -6.99 -22.53
C GLY A 324 2.90 -6.16 -21.24
N LEU A 325 3.69 -6.47 -20.19
CA LEU A 325 3.59 -5.80 -18.88
C LEU A 325 3.60 -4.27 -18.96
N SER A 326 4.44 -3.68 -19.80
CA SER A 326 4.47 -2.21 -19.96
C SER A 326 3.16 -1.61 -20.46
N GLU A 327 2.36 -2.34 -21.23
CA GLU A 327 1.04 -1.90 -21.66
C GLU A 327 0.00 -2.09 -20.56
N LEU A 328 0.06 -3.21 -19.86
CA LEU A 328 -0.79 -3.49 -18.70
C LEU A 328 -0.58 -2.44 -17.59
N GLU A 329 0.66 -2.06 -17.32
CA GLU A 329 1.01 -0.99 -16.36
C GLU A 329 0.39 0.35 -16.74
N ARG A 330 0.46 0.74 -18.01
CA ARG A 330 -0.18 1.98 -18.48
C ARG A 330 -1.69 1.95 -18.28
N GLY A 331 -2.32 0.79 -18.42
CA GLY A 331 -3.74 0.61 -18.14
C GLY A 331 -4.12 0.78 -16.66
N MET A 332 -3.16 0.75 -15.74
CA MET A 332 -3.41 0.97 -14.30
C MET A 332 -3.26 2.42 -13.87
N ILE A 333 -2.47 3.20 -14.58
CA ILE A 333 -2.21 4.60 -14.26
C ILE A 333 -3.43 5.42 -14.69
N ARG A 334 -4.07 6.09 -13.72
CA ARG A 334 -5.28 6.89 -13.95
C ARG A 334 -4.98 8.34 -14.30
N ASP A 335 -3.83 8.85 -13.88
CA ASP A 335 -3.43 10.25 -14.05
C ASP A 335 -2.55 10.41 -15.28
N ASP A 336 -2.70 11.53 -16.00
CA ASP A 336 -1.77 11.90 -17.07
C ASP A 336 -0.49 12.46 -16.45
N LEU A 337 0.48 11.58 -16.25
CA LEU A 337 1.81 11.92 -15.75
C LEU A 337 2.77 12.30 -16.87
N GLY A 338 2.32 12.48 -18.11
CA GLY A 338 3.18 12.78 -19.25
C GLY A 338 3.90 11.55 -19.84
N PRO A 339 4.89 11.75 -20.72
CA PRO A 339 5.54 10.67 -21.46
C PRO A 339 6.19 9.60 -20.58
N VAL A 340 6.24 8.36 -21.07
CA VAL A 340 6.99 7.28 -20.42
C VAL A 340 8.48 7.62 -20.39
N ALA A 341 9.11 7.44 -19.24
CA ALA A 341 10.54 7.66 -19.05
C ALA A 341 11.19 6.53 -18.23
N ASP A 342 12.51 6.47 -18.26
CA ASP A 342 13.28 5.62 -17.36
C ASP A 342 13.51 6.29 -16.00
N TRP A 343 13.91 5.49 -15.00
CA TRP A 343 14.15 5.98 -13.65
C TRP A 343 15.26 7.05 -13.54
N PRO A 344 16.38 6.95 -14.29
CA PRO A 344 17.35 8.04 -14.36
C PRO A 344 16.77 9.38 -14.80
N GLU A 345 15.93 9.43 -15.85
CA GLU A 345 15.27 10.67 -16.26
C GLU A 345 14.30 11.18 -15.20
N ILE A 346 13.51 10.30 -14.59
CA ILE A 346 12.54 10.66 -13.54
C ILE A 346 13.25 11.29 -12.35
N VAL A 347 14.31 10.64 -11.84
CA VAL A 347 15.11 11.18 -10.73
C VAL A 347 15.76 12.50 -11.12
N GLN A 348 16.27 12.63 -12.35
CA GLN A 348 16.87 13.88 -12.82
C GLN A 348 15.87 15.04 -12.84
N ARG A 349 14.65 14.81 -13.35
CA ARG A 349 13.60 15.83 -13.44
C ARG A 349 13.00 16.16 -12.09
N ALA A 350 12.61 15.14 -11.32
CA ALA A 350 12.03 15.32 -10.00
C ALA A 350 13.03 16.00 -9.05
N GLY A 351 14.30 15.58 -9.06
CA GLY A 351 15.35 16.20 -8.26
C GLY A 351 15.55 17.69 -8.63
N ALA A 352 15.58 18.01 -9.93
CA ALA A 352 15.70 19.39 -10.39
C ALA A 352 14.48 20.24 -9.99
N ALA A 353 13.26 19.72 -10.14
CA ALA A 353 12.04 20.40 -9.73
C ALA A 353 11.98 20.63 -8.21
N HIS A 354 12.36 19.62 -7.43
CA HIS A 354 12.43 19.68 -5.98
C HIS A 354 13.41 20.76 -5.51
N VAL A 355 14.64 20.72 -6.00
CA VAL A 355 15.67 21.69 -5.64
C VAL A 355 15.31 23.11 -6.09
N ALA A 356 14.74 23.29 -7.29
CA ALA A 356 14.27 24.59 -7.75
C ALA A 356 13.14 25.16 -6.87
N HIS A 357 12.23 24.31 -6.39
CA HIS A 357 11.18 24.72 -5.46
C HIS A 357 11.76 25.26 -4.14
N PHE A 358 12.65 24.51 -3.49
CA PHE A 358 13.26 24.92 -2.22
C PHE A 358 14.22 26.11 -2.39
N ALA A 359 14.98 26.18 -3.47
CA ALA A 359 15.78 27.35 -3.81
C ALA A 359 14.91 28.61 -3.93
N GLY A 360 13.76 28.48 -4.60
CA GLY A 360 12.77 29.54 -4.74
C GLY A 360 12.27 30.11 -3.41
N LEU A 361 12.09 29.27 -2.38
CA LEU A 361 11.65 29.71 -1.05
C LEU A 361 12.66 30.68 -0.41
N LEU A 362 13.95 30.35 -0.43
CA LEU A 362 14.99 31.23 0.14
C LEU A 362 15.24 32.46 -0.73
N VAL A 363 15.21 32.31 -2.05
CA VAL A 363 15.34 33.44 -2.98
C VAL A 363 14.22 34.46 -2.75
N GLU A 364 12.97 33.99 -2.60
CA GLU A 364 11.83 34.87 -2.35
C GLU A 364 11.88 35.50 -0.95
N ALA A 365 12.22 34.73 0.09
CA ALA A 365 12.48 35.27 1.42
C ALA A 365 13.59 36.33 1.41
N GLY A 366 14.65 36.11 0.64
CA GLY A 366 15.75 37.05 0.45
C GLY A 366 15.30 38.36 -0.19
N LYS A 367 14.44 38.29 -1.22
CA LYS A 367 13.87 39.47 -1.90
C LYS A 367 12.94 40.25 -0.99
N GLN A 368 11.99 39.58 -0.34
CA GLN A 368 10.97 40.22 0.52
C GLN A 368 11.58 40.92 1.73
N SER A 369 12.63 40.33 2.30
CA SER A 369 13.32 40.88 3.47
C SER A 369 14.40 41.92 3.12
N GLY A 370 14.69 42.13 1.83
CA GLY A 370 15.80 42.95 1.36
C GLY A 370 17.18 42.37 1.74
N PHE A 371 17.24 41.09 2.09
CA PHE A 371 18.47 40.38 2.41
C PHE A 371 19.28 40.04 1.14
N ALA A 372 18.60 39.65 0.05
CA ALA A 372 19.18 39.38 -1.26
C ALA A 372 18.23 39.88 -2.37
N PRO A 373 18.30 41.17 -2.78
CA PRO A 373 17.33 41.79 -3.69
C PRO A 373 17.31 41.19 -5.10
N ALA A 374 18.45 40.80 -5.66
CA ALA A 374 18.51 40.06 -6.93
C ALA A 374 18.28 38.56 -6.72
N GLY A 375 18.47 38.06 -5.49
CA GLY A 375 18.21 36.67 -5.11
C GLY A 375 19.26 35.71 -5.66
N THR A 376 20.50 36.18 -5.82
CA THR A 376 21.63 35.34 -6.25
C THR A 376 22.28 34.65 -5.05
N LEU A 377 22.97 33.53 -5.29
CA LEU A 377 23.76 32.86 -4.27
C LEU A 377 24.82 33.80 -3.66
N ASP A 378 25.44 34.63 -4.49
CA ASP A 378 26.45 35.60 -4.07
C ASP A 378 25.90 36.66 -3.10
N GLU A 379 24.70 37.18 -3.36
CA GLU A 379 24.03 38.12 -2.46
C GLU A 379 23.60 37.45 -1.15
N LEU A 380 23.09 36.20 -1.22
CA LEU A 380 22.74 35.44 -0.03
C LEU A 380 23.95 35.22 0.88
N LEU A 381 25.10 34.83 0.31
CA LEU A 381 26.36 34.71 1.05
C LEU A 381 26.82 36.06 1.61
N THR A 382 26.67 37.16 0.86
CA THR A 382 27.00 38.52 1.34
C THR A 382 26.14 38.92 2.54
N GLY A 383 24.85 38.59 2.53
CA GLY A 383 23.96 38.86 3.66
C GLY A 383 24.36 38.07 4.91
N LEU A 384 24.84 36.83 4.74
CA LEU A 384 25.37 36.02 5.84
C LEU A 384 26.66 36.60 6.41
N GLU A 385 27.57 37.07 5.55
CA GLU A 385 28.83 37.72 5.95
C GLU A 385 28.59 38.97 6.80
N GLN A 386 27.50 39.69 6.53
CA GLN A 386 27.05 40.85 7.31
C GLN A 386 26.40 40.48 8.65
N GLY A 387 26.27 39.19 8.99
CA GLY A 387 25.63 38.72 10.22
C GLY A 387 24.11 38.93 10.24
N ARG A 388 23.46 39.04 9.07
CA ARG A 388 22.05 39.42 8.96
C ARG A 388 21.07 38.24 8.91
N LEU A 389 21.50 37.03 9.28
CA LEU A 389 20.69 35.81 9.18
C LEU A 389 19.30 35.95 9.83
N GLY A 390 19.22 36.61 10.99
CA GLY A 390 17.95 36.82 11.72
C GLY A 390 16.87 37.57 10.93
N VAL A 391 17.24 38.33 9.90
CA VAL A 391 16.31 39.04 9.01
C VAL A 391 15.44 38.07 8.20
N LEU A 392 15.93 36.86 7.93
CA LEU A 392 15.18 35.83 7.19
C LEU A 392 14.14 35.11 8.07
N ALA A 393 14.29 35.13 9.39
CA ALA A 393 13.50 34.30 10.30
C ALA A 393 11.97 34.43 10.15
N PRO A 394 11.38 35.63 9.95
CA PRO A 394 9.93 35.76 9.75
C PRO A 394 9.43 35.20 8.40
N HIS A 395 10.34 34.98 7.44
CA HIS A 395 9.99 34.57 6.07
C HIS A 395 10.21 33.08 5.82
N VAL A 396 11.07 32.42 6.60
CA VAL A 396 11.38 30.99 6.42
C VAL A 396 10.91 30.10 7.58
N LEU A 397 10.61 30.66 8.75
CA LEU A 397 10.10 29.90 9.89
C LEU A 397 8.58 30.07 10.03
N SER A 398 7.93 28.98 10.44
CA SER A 398 6.53 29.02 10.89
C SER A 398 6.41 29.68 12.26
N ASP A 399 5.31 30.40 12.50
CA ASP A 399 4.93 30.93 13.81
C ASP A 399 4.71 29.85 14.88
N SER A 400 4.59 28.59 14.47
CA SER A 400 4.46 27.45 15.38
C SER A 400 5.77 27.04 16.07
N VAL A 401 6.92 27.52 15.61
CA VAL A 401 8.23 27.16 16.18
C VAL A 401 8.43 27.86 17.54
N PRO A 402 8.71 27.11 18.63
CA PRO A 402 8.92 27.70 19.96
C PRO A 402 10.07 28.73 19.98
N PRO A 403 9.92 29.88 20.67
CA PRO A 403 10.93 30.95 20.69
C PRO A 403 12.36 30.49 21.01
N GLN A 404 12.49 29.54 21.94
CA GLN A 404 13.78 28.97 22.38
C GLN A 404 14.48 28.10 21.34
N GLU A 405 13.76 27.63 20.32
CA GLU A 405 14.30 26.77 19.25
C GLU A 405 14.50 27.54 17.94
N ARG A 406 14.03 28.80 17.86
CA ARG A 406 14.00 29.56 16.61
C ARG A 406 15.37 29.77 16.00
N ASP A 407 16.40 30.07 16.78
CA ASP A 407 17.75 30.31 16.25
C ASP A 407 18.34 29.04 15.64
N ARG A 408 18.15 27.91 16.33
CA ARG A 408 18.58 26.60 15.84
C ARG A 408 17.80 26.21 14.58
N ALA A 409 16.48 26.33 14.61
CA ALA A 409 15.61 26.03 13.47
C ALA A 409 15.95 26.93 12.26
N LEU A 410 16.28 28.20 12.51
CA LEU A 410 16.69 29.14 11.47
C LEU A 410 17.96 28.66 10.77
N VAL A 411 18.99 28.29 11.54
CA VAL A 411 20.24 27.78 11.00
C VAL A 411 20.00 26.50 10.20
N GLU A 412 19.22 25.56 10.74
CA GLU A 412 18.91 24.29 10.07
C GLU A 412 18.14 24.52 8.75
N VAL A 413 17.05 25.30 8.77
CA VAL A 413 16.24 25.59 7.58
C VAL A 413 17.04 26.37 6.54
N VAL A 414 17.73 27.45 6.92
CA VAL A 414 18.52 28.25 5.96
C VAL A 414 19.67 27.44 5.39
N THR A 415 20.30 26.55 6.15
CA THR A 415 21.33 25.63 5.62
C THR A 415 20.77 24.74 4.52
N GLN A 416 19.58 24.14 4.74
CA GLN A 416 18.94 23.29 3.74
C GLN A 416 18.54 24.08 2.49
N LEU A 417 17.91 25.25 2.66
CA LEU A 417 17.46 26.05 1.53
C LEU A 417 18.63 26.67 0.76
N LEU A 418 19.71 27.10 1.44
CA LEU A 418 20.91 27.61 0.77
C LEU A 418 21.64 26.49 0.02
N GLY A 419 21.64 25.27 0.57
CA GLY A 419 22.09 24.07 -0.14
C GLY A 419 21.27 23.85 -1.42
N ALA A 420 19.95 24.00 -1.36
CA ALA A 420 19.09 23.93 -2.54
C ALA A 420 19.41 25.03 -3.57
N VAL A 421 19.66 26.28 -3.15
CA VAL A 421 20.09 27.35 -4.08
C VAL A 421 21.39 26.98 -4.80
N LEU A 422 22.39 26.47 -4.08
CA LEU A 422 23.64 25.99 -4.68
C LEU A 422 23.40 24.87 -5.69
N LEU A 423 22.59 23.87 -5.32
CA LEU A 423 22.27 22.76 -6.22
C LEU A 423 21.50 23.21 -7.46
N ASP A 424 20.53 24.11 -7.32
CA ASP A 424 19.74 24.65 -8.43
C ASP A 424 20.66 25.35 -9.45
N GLU A 425 21.61 26.14 -8.97
CA GLU A 425 22.60 26.81 -9.81
C GLU A 425 23.53 25.81 -10.52
N LEU A 426 24.03 24.80 -9.81
CA LEU A 426 24.88 23.76 -10.39
C LEU A 426 24.13 22.91 -11.42
N VAL A 427 22.87 22.58 -11.18
CA VAL A 427 22.05 21.79 -12.13
C VAL A 427 21.67 22.63 -13.35
N ARG A 428 21.21 23.87 -13.19
CA ARG A 428 20.88 24.75 -14.33
C ARG A 428 22.08 25.08 -15.20
N SER A 429 23.28 25.12 -14.62
CA SER A 429 24.52 25.32 -15.36
C SER A 429 25.11 24.03 -15.96
N GLY A 430 24.43 22.88 -15.79
CA GLY A 430 24.89 21.59 -16.31
C GLY A 430 26.10 20.99 -15.59
N ARG A 431 26.43 21.51 -14.39
CA ARG A 431 27.61 21.12 -13.60
C ARG A 431 27.32 20.00 -12.60
N ALA A 432 26.05 19.78 -12.26
CA ALA A 432 25.59 18.68 -11.42
C ALA A 432 24.38 17.97 -12.04
N SER A 433 24.21 16.69 -11.71
CA SER A 433 23.06 15.89 -12.08
C SER A 433 22.60 15.05 -10.89
N PHE A 434 21.31 14.73 -10.82
CA PHE A 434 20.79 13.76 -9.88
C PHE A 434 20.99 12.34 -10.45
N ARG A 435 21.42 11.43 -9.59
CA ARG A 435 21.65 10.03 -9.93
C ARG A 435 20.79 9.16 -9.05
N LEU A 436 20.05 8.27 -9.71
CA LEU A 436 19.28 7.22 -9.07
C LEU A 436 20.17 6.40 -8.14
N ASP A 437 19.67 6.19 -6.93
CA ASP A 437 20.19 5.24 -5.96
C ASP A 437 18.99 4.43 -5.47
N TRP A 438 19.02 3.11 -5.61
CA TRP A 438 17.94 2.22 -5.16
C TRP A 438 18.02 1.89 -3.66
N GLY A 439 19.20 2.05 -3.06
CA GLY A 439 19.45 1.74 -1.65
C GLY A 439 19.39 2.95 -0.72
N GLY A 440 18.85 4.08 -1.19
CA GLY A 440 18.75 5.32 -0.42
C GLY A 440 18.24 6.49 -1.26
N PRO A 441 18.31 7.73 -0.74
CA PRO A 441 17.94 8.92 -1.51
C PRO A 441 18.86 9.07 -2.73
N TRP A 442 18.36 9.74 -3.78
CA TRP A 442 19.18 10.05 -4.94
C TRP A 442 20.44 10.82 -4.55
N ARG A 443 21.51 10.63 -5.33
CA ARG A 443 22.79 11.32 -5.13
C ARG A 443 22.92 12.47 -6.10
N VAL A 444 23.46 13.60 -5.63
CA VAL A 444 23.91 14.67 -6.51
C VAL A 444 25.34 14.41 -6.90
N VAL A 445 25.61 14.38 -8.20
CA VAL A 445 26.93 14.07 -8.74
C VAL A 445 27.36 15.20 -9.68
N LEU A 446 28.59 15.67 -9.52
CA LEU A 446 29.21 16.65 -10.42
C LEU A 446 29.59 16.00 -11.76
N ALA A 447 29.93 16.83 -12.74
CA ALA A 447 30.40 16.38 -14.05
C ALA A 447 31.65 15.45 -13.97
N ASP A 448 32.48 15.59 -12.94
CA ASP A 448 33.67 14.75 -12.71
C ASP A 448 33.37 13.41 -12.02
N GLY A 449 32.12 13.16 -11.61
CA GLY A 449 31.68 11.96 -10.91
C GLY A 449 31.71 12.05 -9.39
N THR A 450 32.15 13.17 -8.82
CA THR A 450 32.18 13.38 -7.35
C THR A 450 30.77 13.63 -6.81
N THR A 451 30.43 12.99 -5.69
CA THR A 451 29.16 13.24 -4.99
C THR A 451 29.27 14.52 -4.14
N VAL A 452 28.21 15.33 -4.12
CA VAL A 452 28.15 16.58 -3.35
C VAL A 452 26.98 16.56 -2.38
N ASP A 453 27.28 16.88 -1.13
CA ASP A 453 26.30 17.26 -0.11
C ASP A 453 26.33 18.79 0.02
N ALA A 454 25.35 19.46 -0.60
CA ALA A 454 25.32 20.93 -0.63
C ALA A 454 25.07 21.57 0.75
N PRO A 455 24.16 21.05 1.60
CA PRO A 455 24.06 21.47 2.99
C PRO A 455 25.42 21.45 3.72
N GLU A 456 26.23 20.40 3.60
CA GLU A 456 27.57 20.36 4.22
C GLU A 456 28.55 21.40 3.65
N VAL A 457 28.40 21.78 2.38
CA VAL A 457 29.23 22.82 1.75
C VAL A 457 28.91 24.19 2.34
N VAL A 458 27.62 24.51 2.52
CA VAL A 458 27.17 25.86 2.90
C VAL A 458 26.98 26.06 4.41
N ALA A 459 26.81 24.99 5.18
CA ALA A 459 26.56 25.04 6.63
C ALA A 459 27.53 25.96 7.40
N PRO A 460 28.86 25.95 7.14
CA PRO A 460 29.78 26.81 7.88
C PRO A 460 29.46 28.31 7.73
N ALA A 461 28.99 28.74 6.55
CA ALA A 461 28.62 30.14 6.30
C ALA A 461 27.32 30.56 6.99
N VAL A 462 26.40 29.62 7.20
CA VAL A 462 25.14 29.88 7.93
C VAL A 462 25.38 29.89 9.44
N GLN A 463 26.28 29.04 9.92
CA GLN A 463 26.61 28.91 11.34
C GLN A 463 27.47 30.06 11.86
N ASP A 464 28.42 30.54 11.04
CA ASP A 464 29.35 31.61 11.43
C ASP A 464 29.69 32.50 10.22
N PRO A 465 29.36 33.81 10.27
CA PRO A 465 29.69 34.78 9.22
C PRO A 465 31.16 34.81 8.80
N THR A 466 32.09 34.47 9.71
CA THR A 466 33.53 34.50 9.42
C THR A 466 33.99 33.42 8.45
N ASN A 467 33.18 32.36 8.26
CA ASN A 467 33.47 31.27 7.33
C ASN A 467 32.98 31.52 5.91
N VAL A 468 32.28 32.64 5.65
CA VAL A 468 31.67 32.90 4.33
C VAL A 468 32.72 32.94 3.21
N SER A 469 33.87 33.58 3.43
CA SER A 469 34.93 33.64 2.40
C SER A 469 35.45 32.24 2.03
N GLN A 470 35.62 31.36 3.01
CA GLN A 470 36.03 29.97 2.78
C GLN A 470 34.95 29.18 2.02
N VAL A 471 33.67 29.39 2.34
CA VAL A 471 32.56 28.75 1.63
C VAL A 471 32.48 29.24 0.19
N ARG A 472 32.71 30.52 -0.08
CA ARG A 472 32.79 31.06 -1.46
C ARG A 472 33.86 30.36 -2.28
N GLU A 473 35.06 30.19 -1.73
CA GLU A 473 36.15 29.46 -2.41
C GLU A 473 35.76 28.00 -2.71
N ARG A 474 35.10 27.31 -1.77
CA ARG A 474 34.60 25.94 -1.99
C ARG A 474 33.53 25.91 -3.09
N VAL A 475 32.59 26.84 -3.10
CA VAL A 475 31.55 26.95 -4.14
C VAL A 475 32.17 27.22 -5.50
N SER A 476 33.11 28.18 -5.61
CA SER A 476 33.84 28.45 -6.85
C SER A 476 34.59 27.23 -7.36
N ALA A 477 35.26 26.47 -6.47
CA ALA A 477 35.96 25.25 -6.85
C ALA A 477 35.00 24.16 -7.37
N LEU A 478 33.79 24.03 -6.80
CA LEU A 478 32.76 23.12 -7.30
C LEU A 478 32.28 23.53 -8.70
N CYS A 479 32.13 24.84 -8.93
CA CYS A 479 31.85 25.36 -10.25
C CYS A 479 33.00 24.99 -11.21
N ASP A 480 34.25 25.33 -10.91
CA ASP A 480 35.38 25.19 -11.83
C ASP A 480 35.75 23.73 -12.18
N ARG A 481 35.62 22.80 -11.21
CA ARG A 481 35.85 21.36 -11.44
C ARG A 481 34.92 20.76 -12.50
N ALA A 482 33.76 21.36 -12.74
CA ALA A 482 32.82 20.88 -13.74
C ALA A 482 33.16 21.30 -15.19
N LEU A 483 34.17 22.15 -15.40
CA LEU A 483 34.59 22.63 -16.73
C LEU A 483 35.79 21.86 -17.32
N THR A 484 36.41 20.94 -16.57
CA THR A 484 37.65 20.26 -16.97
C THR A 484 37.42 18.91 -17.64
N ARG A 485 36.58 18.87 -18.69
CA ARG A 485 36.59 17.82 -19.73
C ARG A 485 36.19 18.35 -21.09
#